data_AF-A0A3R8U155-F1
#
_entry.id   AF-A0A3R8U155-F1
#
_cell.length_a   1.000
_cell.length_b   1.000
_cell.length_c   1.000
_cell.angle_alpha   90.00
_cell.angle_beta   90.00
_cell.angle_gamma   90.00
#
_symmetry.space_group_name_H-M   'P 1'
#
loop_
_entity.id
_entity.type
_entity.pdbx_description
1 polymer ?
#
loop_
_entity_poly.entity_id
_entity_poly.type
_entity_poly.pdbx_seq_one_letter_code
_entity_poly.pdbx_strand_id
1 'polypeptide(L)' 'QQLAADPRLQQYAPLAAVQGDLLSQLGRAAEAAEAFARAAALTTNVREKALLQARARHPA' A
#
# COMPACT_ATOMS: atom_id res chain seq x y z
N GLN A 1 3.71 -13.82 -16.84
CA GLN A 1 3.42 -12.41 -16.49
C GLN A 1 3.26 -12.34 -14.98
N GLN A 2 4.03 -11.50 -14.28
CA GLN A 2 3.83 -11.32 -12.83
C GLN A 2 2.56 -10.51 -12.60
N LEU A 3 1.66 -11.00 -11.74
CA LEU A 3 0.38 -10.35 -11.46
C LEU A 3 0.55 -8.91 -10.95
N ALA A 4 1.61 -8.67 -10.16
CA ALA A 4 1.93 -7.34 -9.63
C ALA A 4 2.27 -6.28 -10.71
N ALA A 5 2.71 -6.71 -11.90
CA ALA A 5 3.04 -5.81 -13.00
C ALA A 5 1.86 -5.56 -13.95
N ASP A 6 0.68 -6.17 -13.69
CA ASP A 6 -0.49 -5.96 -14.52
C ASP A 6 -1.00 -4.51 -14.35
N PRO A 7 -1.09 -3.71 -15.42
CA PRO A 7 -1.50 -2.31 -15.34
C PRO A 7 -2.91 -2.14 -14.77
N ARG A 8 -3.79 -3.13 -14.95
CA ARG A 8 -5.15 -3.11 -14.39
C ARG A 8 -5.15 -3.15 -12.87
N LEU A 9 -4.12 -3.74 -12.27
CA LEU A 9 -4.01 -3.89 -10.83
C LEU A 9 -3.27 -2.73 -10.16
N GLN A 10 -2.59 -1.85 -10.92
CA GLN A 10 -1.91 -0.68 -10.36
C GLN A 10 -2.88 0.33 -9.72
N GLN A 11 -4.14 0.35 -10.15
CA GLN A 11 -5.19 1.20 -9.59
C GLN A 11 -6.03 0.50 -8.52
N TYR A 12 -5.64 -0.70 -8.10
CA TYR A 12 -6.38 -1.50 -7.13
C TYR A 12 -5.80 -1.29 -5.72
N ALA A 13 -6.46 -0.46 -4.92
CA ALA A 13 -6.00 -0.12 -3.56
C ALA A 13 -5.66 -1.35 -2.67
N PRO A 14 -6.43 -2.46 -2.69
CA PRO A 14 -6.11 -3.64 -1.87
C PRO A 14 -4.78 -4.29 -2.24
N LEU A 15 -4.37 -4.27 -3.52
CA LEU A 15 -3.07 -4.82 -3.91
C LEU A 15 -1.93 -4.00 -3.28
N ALA A 16 -2.03 -2.67 -3.33
CA ALA A 16 -1.03 -1.80 -2.73
C ALA A 16 -0.98 -1.93 -1.19
N ALA A 17 -2.13 -2.12 -0.54
CA ALA A 17 -2.21 -2.35 0.90
C ALA A 17 -1.52 -3.66 1.31
N VAL A 18 -1.83 -4.77 0.63
CA VAL A 18 -1.20 -6.09 0.89
C VAL A 18 0.30 -6.06 0.60
N GLN A 19 0.73 -5.36 -0.45
CA GLN A 19 2.16 -5.16 -0.71
C GLN A 19 2.84 -4.43 0.47
N GLY A 20 2.21 -3.39 1.01
CA GLY A 20 2.71 -2.70 2.20
C GLY A 20 2.81 -3.63 3.42
N ASP A 21 1.78 -4.46 3.65
CA ASP A 21 1.76 -5.44 4.74
C ASP A 21 2.94 -6.41 4.65
N LEU A 22 3.19 -6.98 3.47
CA LEU A 22 4.26 -7.94 3.23
C LEU A 22 5.64 -7.30 3.34
N LEU A 23 5.82 -6.07 2.82
CA LEU A 23 7.08 -5.35 2.92
C LEU A 23 7.43 -4.97 4.36
N SER A 24 6.43 -4.57 5.15
CA SER A 24 6.59 -4.33 6.60
C SER A 24 7.00 -5.61 7.33
N GLN A 25 6.37 -6.75 7.03
CA GLN A 25 6.79 -8.05 7.58
C GLN A 25 8.22 -8.46 7.21
N LEU A 26 8.72 -7.98 6.06
CA LEU A 26 10.10 -8.20 5.62
C LEU A 26 11.09 -7.15 6.16
N GLY A 27 10.65 -6.20 6.99
CA GLY A 27 11.48 -5.09 7.50
C GLY A 27 11.83 -4.04 6.45
N ARG A 28 11.18 -4.06 5.28
CA ARG A 28 11.41 -3.14 4.16
C ARG A 28 10.56 -1.88 4.31
N ALA A 29 10.83 -1.15 5.40
CA ALA A 29 10.02 -0.03 5.88
C ALA A 29 9.77 1.06 4.82
N ALA A 30 10.80 1.49 4.09
CA ALA A 30 10.67 2.54 3.06
C ALA A 30 9.71 2.12 1.93
N GLU A 31 9.85 0.88 1.45
CA GLU A 31 9.00 0.38 0.37
C GLU A 31 7.57 0.10 0.85
N ALA A 32 7.41 -0.33 2.10
CA ALA A 32 6.11 -0.46 2.74
C ALA A 32 5.39 0.88 2.83
N ALA A 33 6.12 1.94 3.24
CA ALA A 33 5.57 3.30 3.29
C ALA A 33 5.05 3.77 1.93
N GLU A 34 5.82 3.55 0.86
CA GLU A 34 5.38 3.89 -0.49
C GLU A 34 4.13 3.12 -0.92
N ALA A 35 4.06 1.82 -0.60
CA ALA A 35 2.91 0.99 -0.94
C ALA A 35 1.64 1.46 -0.20
N PHE A 36 1.74 1.78 1.10
CA PHE A 36 0.63 2.35 1.85
C PHE A 36 0.22 3.74 1.36
N ALA A 37 1.18 4.59 0.95
CA ALA A 37 0.88 5.89 0.35
C ALA A 37 0.11 5.74 -0.98
N ARG A 38 0.51 4.79 -1.83
CA ARG A 38 -0.22 4.45 -3.06
C ARG A 38 -1.63 3.96 -2.76
N ALA A 39 -1.80 3.04 -1.80
CA ALA A 39 -3.12 2.56 -1.39
C ALA A 39 -4.02 3.71 -0.89
N ALA A 40 -3.47 4.63 -0.10
CA ALA A 40 -4.18 5.80 0.42
C ALA A 40 -4.61 6.78 -0.69
N ALA A 41 -3.86 6.86 -1.79
CA ALA A 41 -4.21 7.69 -2.94
C ALA A 41 -5.36 7.10 -3.77
N LEU A 42 -5.51 5.77 -3.77
CA LEU A 42 -6.49 5.03 -4.58
C LEU A 42 -7.83 4.82 -3.87
N THR A 43 -7.87 4.79 -2.53
CA THR A 43 -9.14 4.66 -1.80
C THR A 43 -9.92 5.97 -1.74
N THR A 44 -11.23 5.88 -1.89
CA THR A 44 -12.18 6.98 -1.69
C THR A 44 -12.74 7.03 -0.26
N ASN A 45 -12.48 6.00 0.54
CA ASN A 45 -12.93 5.93 1.92
C ASN A 45 -12.00 6.73 2.83
N VAL A 46 -12.50 7.83 3.41
CA VAL A 46 -11.71 8.76 4.24
C VAL A 46 -11.11 8.07 5.47
N ARG A 47 -11.81 7.13 6.10
CA ARG A 47 -11.31 6.40 7.28
C ARG A 47 -10.18 5.45 6.90
N GLU A 48 -10.36 4.71 5.82
CA GLU A 48 -9.33 3.81 5.28
C GLU A 48 -8.10 4.60 4.82
N LYS A 49 -8.31 5.74 4.15
CA LYS A 49 -7.24 6.66 3.74
C LYS A 49 -6.41 7.13 4.92
N ALA A 50 -7.06 7.56 6.01
CA ALA A 50 -6.37 8.01 7.22
C ALA A 50 -5.53 6.88 7.85
N LEU A 51 -6.08 5.66 7.90
CA LEU A 51 -5.34 4.48 8.38
C LEU A 51 -4.10 4.22 7.52
N LEU A 52 -4.24 4.13 6.20
CA LEU A 52 -3.13 3.88 5.29
C LEU A 52 -2.06 4.99 5.34
N GLN A 53 -2.46 6.24 5.50
CA GLN A 53 -1.52 7.36 5.70
C GLN A 53 -0.76 7.28 7.03
N ALA A 54 -1.38 6.79 8.10
CA ALA A 54 -0.69 6.58 9.37
C ALA A 54 0.37 5.48 9.23
N ARG A 55 0.00 4.38 8.55
CA ARG A 55 0.90 3.26 8.24
C ARG A 55 2.04 3.64 7.31
N ALA A 56 1.81 4.58 6.38
CA ALA A 56 2.87 5.12 5.52
C ALA A 56 3.91 5.95 6.32
N ARG A 57 3.52 6.57 7.43
CA ARG A 57 4.43 7.32 8.32
C ARG A 57 5.14 6.42 9.32
N HIS A 58 4.51 5.31 9.68
CA HIS A 58 5.03 4.33 10.64
C HIS A 58 4.90 2.90 10.07
N PRO A 59 5.63 2.59 8.99
CA PRO A 59 5.75 1.21 8.55
C PRO A 59 6.44 0.43 9.66
N ALA A 60 5.75 -0.57 10.23
CA ALA A 60 6.30 -1.44 11.25
C ALA A 60 7.47 -2.28 10.71
#